data_AF-A0A6G0XUH6-F1
#
_entry.id   AF-A0A6G0XUH6-F1
#
_cell.length_a   1.000
_cell.length_b   1.000
_cell.length_c   1.000
_cell.angle_alpha   90.00
_cell.angle_beta   90.00
_cell.angle_gamma   90.00
#
_symmetry.space_group_name_H-M   'P 1'
#
loop_
_entity.id
_entity.type
_entity.pdbx_description
1 polymer ?
#
loop_
_entity_poly.entity_id
_entity_poly.type
_entity_poly.pdbx_seq_one_letter_code
_entity_poly.pdbx_strand_id
1 'polypeptide(L)'
;MRSDDDWTIMEFSLFLGISNDAQFAPENFKSFCTTYLSNRTPIQRLTRYVNATGKSCSYNSFSGYVSTVAGTTITNDGWTRQWTYQTCSEFWSGQGTATASGVFSPLKYATNKVLVDKVCKSAYGIANVDAKVAATNQRYVDSKSMSKTLSFPARRTIRGLPWR
;
A
#
# COMPACT_ATOMS: atom_id res chain seq x y z
N MET A 1 -9.18 19.11 -6.82
CA MET A 1 -9.41 17.68 -7.08
C MET A 1 -10.32 17.57 -8.29
N ARG A 2 -9.93 16.85 -9.35
CA ARG A 2 -10.60 16.95 -10.65
C ARG A 2 -11.34 15.69 -11.08
N SER A 3 -11.08 14.53 -10.46
CA SER A 3 -11.74 13.25 -10.79
C SER A 3 -11.74 12.26 -9.62
N ASP A 4 -12.47 11.17 -9.76
CA ASP A 4 -12.40 10.03 -8.83
C ASP A 4 -11.01 9.38 -8.81
N ASP A 5 -10.25 9.45 -9.91
CA ASP A 5 -8.87 8.95 -9.94
C ASP A 5 -7.93 9.80 -9.09
N ASP A 6 -8.14 11.12 -9.06
CA ASP A 6 -7.41 12.01 -8.16
C ASP A 6 -7.75 11.69 -6.69
N TRP A 7 -9.00 11.33 -6.41
CA TRP A 7 -9.43 10.83 -5.09
C TRP A 7 -8.74 9.51 -4.73
N THR A 8 -8.56 8.60 -5.68
CA THR A 8 -7.78 7.38 -5.47
C THR A 8 -6.36 7.71 -5.00
N ILE A 9 -5.66 8.65 -5.65
CA ILE A 9 -4.29 8.99 -5.25
C ILE A 9 -4.24 9.63 -3.86
N MET A 10 -5.17 10.52 -3.53
CA MET A 10 -5.22 11.12 -2.20
C MET A 10 -5.51 10.10 -1.11
N GLU A 11 -6.54 9.27 -1.30
CA GLU A 11 -6.93 8.25 -0.33
C GLU A 11 -5.82 7.22 -0.14
N PHE A 12 -5.19 6.77 -1.24
CA PHE A 12 -4.05 5.86 -1.20
C PHE A 12 -2.83 6.46 -0.51
N SER A 13 -2.49 7.73 -0.80
CA SER A 13 -1.35 8.40 -0.18
C SER A 13 -1.52 8.56 1.33
N LEU A 14 -2.74 8.89 1.78
CA LEU A 14 -3.06 8.96 3.21
C LEU A 14 -3.04 7.58 3.86
N PHE A 15 -3.65 6.58 3.23
CA PHE A 15 -3.68 5.21 3.73
C PHE A 15 -2.27 4.63 3.89
N LEU A 16 -1.43 4.72 2.85
CA LEU A 16 -0.05 4.25 2.90
C LEU A 16 0.79 5.03 3.89
N GLY A 17 0.67 6.37 3.91
CA GLY A 17 1.42 7.20 4.85
C GLY A 17 1.13 6.82 6.29
N ILE A 18 -0.15 6.76 6.66
CA ILE A 18 -0.58 6.41 8.00
C ILE A 18 -0.17 4.96 8.34
N SER A 19 -0.33 4.02 7.40
CA SER A 19 0.04 2.62 7.61
C SER A 19 1.54 2.44 7.77
N ASN A 20 2.36 3.17 7.02
CA ASN A 20 3.82 3.13 7.14
C ASN A 20 4.27 3.75 8.45
N ASP A 21 3.72 4.90 8.84
CA ASP A 21 4.06 5.52 10.12
C ASP A 21 3.63 4.62 11.28
N ALA A 22 2.48 3.97 11.22
CA ALA A 22 2.07 3.00 12.24
C ALA A 22 3.01 1.77 12.33
N GLN A 23 3.55 1.30 11.21
CA GLN A 23 4.42 0.11 11.13
C GLN A 23 5.88 0.41 11.47
N PHE A 24 6.40 1.55 11.04
CA PHE A 24 7.82 1.89 11.07
C PHE A 24 8.13 3.11 11.95
N ALA A 25 7.16 3.67 12.66
CA ALA A 25 7.42 4.80 13.55
C ALA A 25 8.55 4.46 14.54
N PRO A 26 9.55 5.35 14.67
CA PRO A 26 10.62 5.19 15.65
C PRO A 26 10.08 5.11 17.09
N GLU A 27 8.88 5.64 17.34
CA GLU A 27 8.27 5.70 18.67
C GLU A 27 7.30 4.55 18.99
N ASN A 28 7.31 3.45 18.21
CA ASN A 28 6.41 2.30 18.31
C ASN A 28 4.90 2.63 18.10
N PHE A 29 4.10 1.60 17.77
CA PHE A 29 2.67 1.74 17.47
C PHE A 29 1.86 2.44 18.58
N LYS A 30 2.31 2.35 19.84
CA LYS A 30 1.67 3.03 20.98
C LYS A 30 1.76 4.56 20.84
N SER A 31 2.93 5.09 20.47
CA SER A 31 3.07 6.54 20.27
C SER A 31 2.22 7.03 19.09
N PHE A 32 2.16 6.26 18.00
CA PHE A 32 1.27 6.58 16.88
C PHE A 32 -0.19 6.73 17.36
N CYS A 33 -0.69 5.78 18.16
CA CYS A 33 -2.04 5.83 18.73
C CYS A 33 -2.24 7.05 19.65
N THR A 34 -1.32 7.33 20.56
CA THR A 34 -1.43 8.48 21.48
C THR A 34 -1.39 9.82 20.73
N THR A 35 -0.52 9.91 19.74
CA THR A 35 -0.28 11.14 18.96
C THR A 35 -1.42 11.39 17.97
N TYR A 36 -1.86 10.40 17.21
CA TYR A 36 -2.80 10.65 16.11
C TYR A 36 -4.23 10.19 16.38
N LEU A 37 -4.47 9.28 17.33
CA LEU A 37 -5.78 8.63 17.53
C LEU A 37 -6.48 8.96 18.86
N SER A 38 -5.92 9.86 19.68
CA SER A 38 -6.54 10.33 20.94
C SER A 38 -7.95 10.91 20.75
N ASN A 39 -8.66 11.18 21.87
CA ASN A 39 -10.06 11.63 21.93
C ASN A 39 -10.32 12.93 21.14
N ARG A 40 -10.46 12.79 19.83
CA ARG A 40 -10.49 13.84 18.80
C ARG A 40 -11.42 13.37 17.70
N THR A 41 -12.06 14.33 17.03
CA THR A 41 -12.87 14.06 15.85
C THR A 41 -12.00 13.52 14.70
N PRO A 42 -12.56 12.76 13.74
CA PRO A 42 -11.82 12.25 12.59
C PRO A 42 -11.03 13.33 11.83
N ILE A 43 -11.61 14.51 11.66
CA ILE A 43 -10.94 15.62 10.96
C ILE A 43 -9.74 16.16 11.75
N GLN A 44 -9.86 16.30 13.07
CA GLN A 44 -8.74 16.73 13.91
C GLN A 44 -7.59 15.73 13.90
N ARG A 45 -7.88 14.43 13.83
CA ARG A 45 -6.86 13.38 13.69
C ARG A 45 -6.12 13.51 12.36
N LEU A 46 -6.86 13.69 11.26
CA LEU A 46 -6.29 13.89 9.93
C LEU A 46 -5.45 15.16 9.85
N THR A 47 -5.95 16.30 10.34
CA THR A 47 -5.21 17.57 10.34
C THR A 47 -3.91 17.45 11.14
N ARG A 48 -3.93 16.77 12.29
CA ARG A 48 -2.70 16.56 13.08
C ARG A 48 -1.68 15.70 12.34
N TYR A 49 -2.13 14.64 11.68
CA TYR A 49 -1.28 13.80 10.84
C TYR A 49 -0.64 14.62 9.71
N VAL A 50 -1.46 15.31 8.91
CA VAL A 50 -0.98 16.14 7.79
C VAL A 50 0.01 17.19 8.27
N ASN A 51 -0.28 17.90 9.37
CA ASN A 51 0.64 18.89 9.96
C ASN A 51 1.97 18.26 10.39
N ALA A 52 1.95 17.05 10.95
CA ALA A 52 3.17 16.35 11.37
C ALA A 52 4.06 15.94 10.18
N THR A 53 3.50 15.75 8.99
CA THR A 53 4.30 15.48 7.78
C THR A 53 5.10 16.69 7.29
N GLY A 54 4.85 17.90 7.82
CA GLY A 54 5.47 19.15 7.37
C GLY A 54 5.05 19.59 5.96
N LYS A 55 4.10 18.89 5.33
CA LYS A 55 3.60 19.22 3.99
C LYS A 55 2.41 20.16 4.08
N SER A 56 2.43 21.21 3.26
CA SER A 56 1.30 22.14 3.12
C SER A 56 0.15 21.56 2.30
N CYS A 57 0.42 20.56 1.46
CA CYS A 57 -0.56 19.93 0.57
C CYS A 57 -0.36 18.42 0.48
N SER A 58 -1.46 17.68 0.34
CA SER A 58 -1.44 16.26 -0.03
C SER A 58 -1.38 16.11 -1.55
N TYR A 59 -0.52 15.23 -2.04
CA TYR A 59 -0.45 14.90 -3.46
C TYR A 59 -1.69 14.10 -3.89
N ASN A 60 -2.30 14.49 -5.01
CA ASN A 60 -3.57 13.91 -5.45
C ASN A 60 -3.74 13.85 -6.98
N SER A 61 -2.66 13.89 -7.76
CA SER A 61 -2.76 13.84 -9.23
C SER A 61 -2.57 12.41 -9.73
N PHE A 62 -3.60 11.84 -10.38
CA PHE A 62 -3.47 10.51 -10.99
C PHE A 62 -2.47 10.48 -12.14
N SER A 63 -2.59 11.42 -13.08
CA SER A 63 -1.68 11.49 -14.23
C SER A 63 -0.24 11.75 -13.79
N GLY A 64 -0.06 12.59 -12.77
CA GLY A 64 1.25 12.85 -12.19
C GLY A 64 1.82 11.60 -11.50
N TYR A 65 0.99 10.85 -10.78
CA TYR A 65 1.42 9.58 -10.17
C TYR A 65 1.88 8.59 -11.26
N VAL A 66 1.07 8.40 -12.30
CA VAL A 66 1.41 7.56 -13.47
C VAL A 66 2.74 8.00 -14.08
N SER A 67 2.96 9.30 -14.28
CA SER A 67 4.23 9.80 -14.84
C SER A 67 5.44 9.51 -13.95
N THR A 68 5.24 9.46 -12.63
CA THR A 68 6.33 9.19 -11.66
C THR A 68 6.73 7.71 -11.68
N VAL A 69 5.78 6.82 -11.97
CA VAL A 69 6.01 5.37 -12.00
C VAL A 69 6.18 4.83 -13.42
N ALA A 70 6.02 5.62 -14.47
CA ALA A 70 6.17 5.15 -15.84
C ALA A 70 7.62 4.82 -16.21
N GLY A 71 7.79 3.86 -17.13
CA GLY A 71 9.08 3.43 -17.66
C GLY A 71 9.73 2.27 -16.88
N THR A 72 10.61 1.54 -17.56
CA THR A 72 11.23 0.30 -17.05
C THR A 72 12.73 0.43 -16.82
N THR A 73 13.31 1.62 -17.04
CA THR A 73 14.74 1.86 -16.81
C THR A 73 15.08 1.64 -15.33
N ILE A 74 16.08 0.80 -15.08
CA ILE A 74 16.60 0.54 -13.73
C ILE A 74 17.50 1.70 -13.33
N THR A 75 17.24 2.28 -12.15
CA THR A 75 18.08 3.34 -11.57
C THR A 75 18.28 3.11 -10.07
N ASN A 76 19.32 3.69 -9.48
CA ASN A 76 19.60 3.49 -8.04
C ASN A 76 18.61 4.22 -7.11
N ASP A 77 17.87 5.21 -7.63
CA ASP A 77 16.93 6.08 -6.92
C ASP A 77 15.46 5.82 -7.27
N GLY A 78 15.19 5.06 -8.33
CA GLY A 78 13.86 4.83 -8.87
C GLY A 78 13.12 3.65 -8.24
N TRP A 79 13.29 3.41 -6.94
CA TRP A 79 12.73 2.25 -6.25
C TRP A 79 11.21 2.14 -6.46
N THR A 80 10.46 3.23 -6.24
CA THR A 80 9.01 3.22 -6.38
C THR A 80 8.57 2.83 -7.80
N ARG A 81 9.24 3.34 -8.84
CA ARG A 81 8.98 2.97 -10.24
C ARG A 81 9.24 1.48 -10.47
N GLN A 82 10.40 0.99 -10.04
CA GLN A 82 10.80 -0.41 -10.23
C GLN A 82 9.89 -1.37 -9.47
N TRP A 83 9.56 -1.03 -8.22
CA TRP A 83 8.63 -1.78 -7.40
C TRP A 83 7.23 -1.81 -8.02
N THR A 84 6.74 -0.66 -8.51
CA THR A 84 5.43 -0.60 -9.18
C THR A 84 5.42 -1.49 -10.41
N TYR A 85 6.47 -1.48 -11.24
CA TYR A 85 6.58 -2.40 -12.37
C TYR A 85 6.53 -3.87 -11.94
N GLN A 86 7.33 -4.28 -10.94
CA GLN A 86 7.32 -5.65 -10.42
C GLN A 86 5.93 -6.08 -9.89
N THR A 87 5.21 -5.17 -9.23
CA THR A 87 3.85 -5.46 -8.78
C THR A 87 2.85 -5.57 -9.92
N CYS A 88 3.06 -4.83 -11.02
CA CYS A 88 2.26 -4.96 -12.24
C CYS A 88 2.61 -6.21 -13.07
N SER A 89 3.86 -6.67 -13.00
CA SER A 89 4.35 -7.76 -13.85
C SER A 89 4.33 -9.13 -13.19
N GLU A 90 4.48 -9.22 -11.86
CA GLU A 90 4.85 -10.47 -11.19
C GLU A 90 4.23 -10.68 -9.80
N PHE A 91 4.29 -9.70 -8.89
CA PHE A 91 4.15 -9.96 -7.45
C PHE A 91 3.02 -9.20 -6.75
N TRP A 92 1.91 -8.90 -7.43
CA TRP A 92 0.82 -8.13 -6.82
C TRP A 92 0.41 -8.68 -5.45
N SER A 93 0.45 -7.81 -4.45
CA SER A 93 -0.15 -8.02 -3.14
C SER A 93 -1.08 -6.84 -2.87
N GLY A 94 -2.38 -7.06 -3.10
CA GLY A 94 -3.38 -6.03 -2.87
C GLY A 94 -3.52 -5.68 -1.41
N GLN A 95 -2.87 -4.61 -1.01
CA GLN A 95 -3.07 -4.00 0.30
C GLN A 95 -4.20 -2.97 0.19
N GLY A 96 -5.42 -3.47 0.29
CA GLY A 96 -6.62 -2.64 0.39
C GLY A 96 -7.51 -3.16 1.52
N THR A 97 -8.24 -2.26 2.17
CA THR A 97 -9.28 -2.65 3.12
C THR A 97 -10.56 -2.94 2.35
N ALA A 98 -10.67 -4.13 1.74
CA ALA A 98 -11.95 -4.54 1.14
C ALA A 98 -12.99 -4.89 2.21
N THR A 99 -12.52 -5.35 3.38
CA THR A 99 -13.36 -5.70 4.54
C THR A 99 -13.02 -4.78 5.70
N ALA A 100 -14.03 -4.32 6.45
CA ALA A 100 -13.88 -3.43 7.61
C ALA A 100 -13.24 -4.12 8.85
N SER A 101 -12.52 -5.22 8.64
CA SER A 101 -11.88 -6.02 9.70
C SER A 101 -10.54 -5.45 10.18
N GLY A 102 -10.10 -4.32 9.64
CA GLY A 102 -8.87 -3.62 10.03
C GLY A 102 -9.15 -2.27 10.71
N VAL A 103 -8.09 -1.59 11.15
CA VAL A 103 -8.18 -0.25 11.77
C VAL A 103 -8.61 0.84 10.79
N PHE A 104 -8.56 0.57 9.49
CA PHE A 104 -9.07 1.46 8.45
C PHE A 104 -10.42 0.96 7.95
N SER A 105 -11.35 1.89 7.77
CA SER A 105 -12.56 1.64 7.02
C SER A 105 -12.23 1.23 5.58
N PRO A 106 -13.17 0.57 4.88
CA PRO A 106 -12.97 0.26 3.48
C PRO A 106 -12.65 1.50 2.65
N LEU A 107 -11.60 1.41 1.83
CA LEU A 107 -11.21 2.51 0.93
C LEU A 107 -12.25 2.65 -0.18
N LYS A 108 -12.73 3.88 -0.41
CA LYS A 108 -13.81 4.15 -1.36
C LYS A 108 -13.30 4.24 -2.81
N TYR A 109 -12.16 4.89 -3.01
CA TYR A 109 -11.59 5.22 -4.32
C TYR A 109 -10.31 4.43 -4.61
N ALA A 110 -9.47 4.20 -3.59
CA ALA A 110 -8.22 3.46 -3.64
C ALA A 110 -8.45 1.94 -3.67
N THR A 111 -9.22 1.49 -4.66
CA THR A 111 -9.50 0.07 -4.92
C THR A 111 -8.39 -0.57 -5.75
N ASN A 112 -8.26 -1.90 -5.67
CA ASN A 112 -7.31 -2.66 -6.51
C ASN A 112 -7.55 -2.38 -8.00
N LYS A 113 -8.80 -2.25 -8.45
CA LYS A 113 -9.13 -1.93 -9.84
C LYS A 113 -8.47 -0.64 -10.35
N VAL A 114 -8.39 0.39 -9.50
CA VAL A 114 -7.79 1.66 -9.91
C VAL A 114 -6.28 1.65 -9.67
N LEU A 115 -5.83 1.21 -8.50
CA LEU A 115 -4.41 1.22 -8.12
C LEU A 115 -3.55 0.22 -8.90
N VAL A 116 -4.17 -0.87 -9.38
CA VAL A 116 -3.51 -1.93 -10.15
C VAL A 116 -3.85 -1.76 -11.60
N ASP A 117 -5.09 -2.07 -12.00
CA ASP A 117 -5.40 -2.25 -13.41
C ASP A 117 -5.21 -0.93 -14.17
N LYS A 118 -5.68 0.18 -13.60
CA LYS A 118 -5.59 1.48 -14.27
C LYS A 118 -4.16 2.03 -14.26
N VAL A 119 -3.44 1.95 -13.14
CA VAL A 119 -2.03 2.39 -13.08
C VAL A 119 -1.15 1.53 -13.97
N CYS A 120 -1.21 0.21 -13.87
CA CYS A 120 -0.39 -0.71 -14.66
C CYS A 120 -0.67 -0.59 -16.15
N LYS A 121 -1.93 -0.41 -16.54
CA LYS A 121 -2.31 -0.14 -17.94
C LYS A 121 -1.76 1.21 -18.41
N SER A 122 -1.87 2.25 -17.60
CA SER A 122 -1.46 3.62 -17.99
C SER A 122 0.06 3.80 -18.00
N ALA A 123 0.78 3.19 -17.06
CA ALA A 123 2.22 3.36 -16.90
C ALA A 123 3.05 2.40 -17.77
N TYR A 124 2.54 1.18 -18.02
CA TYR A 124 3.30 0.10 -18.67
C TYR A 124 2.55 -0.65 -19.77
N GLY A 125 1.29 -0.31 -20.04
CA GLY A 125 0.46 -1.05 -21.01
C GLY A 125 0.03 -2.45 -20.54
N ILE A 126 0.17 -2.76 -19.24
CA ILE A 126 -0.16 -4.07 -18.69
C ILE A 126 -1.61 -4.08 -18.22
N ALA A 127 -2.47 -4.87 -18.89
CA ALA A 127 -3.89 -4.96 -18.58
C ALA A 127 -4.31 -6.30 -17.94
N ASN A 128 -3.39 -7.27 -17.81
CA ASN A 128 -3.65 -8.64 -17.36
C ASN A 128 -2.85 -9.00 -16.10
N VAL A 129 -2.82 -8.10 -15.11
CA VAL A 129 -2.02 -8.25 -13.88
C VAL A 129 -2.35 -9.54 -13.15
N ASP A 130 -3.63 -9.86 -12.94
CA ASP A 130 -4.04 -11.11 -12.28
C ASP A 130 -3.50 -12.37 -12.96
N ALA A 131 -3.51 -12.42 -14.29
CA ALA A 131 -2.99 -13.57 -15.04
C ALA A 131 -1.47 -13.71 -14.87
N LYS A 132 -0.75 -12.59 -14.84
CA LYS A 132 0.70 -12.59 -14.62
C LYS A 132 1.05 -13.04 -13.19
N VAL A 133 0.31 -12.55 -12.20
CA VAL A 133 0.47 -12.94 -10.79
C VAL A 133 0.16 -14.42 -10.60
N ALA A 134 -0.90 -14.92 -11.25
CA ALA A 134 -1.22 -16.34 -11.23
C ALA A 134 -0.08 -17.19 -11.82
N ALA A 135 0.55 -16.76 -12.92
CA ALA A 135 1.70 -17.45 -13.51
C ALA A 135 2.92 -17.45 -12.57
N THR A 136 3.19 -16.33 -11.88
CA THR A 136 4.23 -16.24 -10.86
C THR A 136 3.95 -17.19 -9.70
N ASN A 137 2.71 -17.22 -9.20
CA ASN A 137 2.32 -18.12 -8.11
C ASN A 137 2.46 -19.58 -8.51
N GLN A 138 2.06 -19.98 -9.72
CA GLN A 138 2.29 -21.34 -10.23
C GLN A 138 3.78 -21.70 -10.28
N ARG A 139 4.64 -20.73 -10.63
CA ARG A 139 6.08 -20.96 -10.71
C ARG A 139 6.73 -21.16 -9.34
N TYR A 140 6.33 -20.36 -8.34
CA TYR A 140 7.05 -20.29 -7.06
C TYR A 140 6.31 -20.97 -5.88
N VAL A 141 4.99 -20.96 -5.85
CA VAL A 141 4.17 -21.50 -4.74
C VAL A 141 3.82 -22.97 -4.94
N ASP A 142 3.46 -23.39 -6.17
CA ASP A 142 3.14 -24.80 -6.46
C ASP A 142 4.39 -25.69 -6.59
N SER A 143 5.57 -25.08 -6.59
CA SER A 143 6.82 -25.81 -6.52
C SER A 143 6.99 -26.41 -5.10
N LYS A 144 6.59 -27.67 -4.94
CA LYS A 144 6.90 -28.54 -3.77
C LYS A 144 8.41 -28.68 -3.49
N SER A 145 9.24 -27.92 -4.18
CA SER A 145 10.70 -27.94 -4.22
C SER A 145 11.36 -26.76 -3.51
N MET A 146 10.63 -25.86 -2.82
CA MET A 146 11.26 -24.94 -1.87
C MET A 146 11.78 -25.71 -0.65
N SER A 147 12.99 -26.24 -0.86
CA SER A 147 13.98 -26.84 0.02
C SER A 147 13.60 -27.04 1.49
N LYS A 148 13.75 -28.29 1.97
CA LYS A 148 13.74 -28.71 3.38
C LYS A 148 14.73 -27.97 4.30
N THR A 149 15.53 -27.04 3.76
CA THR A 149 16.57 -26.27 4.46
C THR A 149 16.20 -24.79 4.69
N LEU A 150 15.13 -24.29 4.09
CA LEU A 150 14.71 -22.89 4.28
C LEU A 150 13.80 -22.76 5.52
N SER A 151 14.31 -22.09 6.56
CA SER A 151 13.48 -21.62 7.66
C SER A 151 12.91 -20.25 7.31
N PHE A 152 11.60 -20.10 7.40
CA PHE A 152 10.90 -18.83 7.25
C PHE A 152 10.53 -18.30 8.64
N PRO A 153 11.38 -17.47 9.27
CA PRO A 153 11.07 -16.90 10.57
C PRO A 153 9.90 -15.91 10.43
N ALA A 154 8.70 -16.34 10.83
CA ALA A 154 7.56 -15.47 11.01
C ALA A 154 7.50 -15.02 12.47
N ARG A 155 7.56 -13.70 12.72
CA ARG A 155 7.41 -13.15 14.06
C ARG A 155 5.92 -13.11 14.42
N ARG A 156 5.43 -14.10 15.16
CA ARG A 156 4.08 -14.06 15.76
C ARG A 156 4.15 -13.46 17.15
N THR A 157 4.13 -12.12 17.25
CA THR A 157 4.05 -11.45 18.56
C THR A 157 2.58 -11.34 19.00
N ILE A 158 2.01 -12.45 19.47
CA ILE A 158 0.77 -12.41 20.27
C ILE A 158 1.01 -13.27 21.50
N ARG A 159 1.53 -12.67 22.57
CA ARG A 159 1.35 -13.20 23.92
C ARG A 159 0.18 -12.44 24.56
N GLY A 160 -0.92 -13.15 24.82
CA GLY A 160 -1.78 -12.80 25.96
C GLY A 160 -3.17 -12.22 25.71
N LEU A 161 -3.97 -12.74 24.78
CA LEU A 161 -5.44 -12.55 24.87
C LEU A 161 -6.14 -13.91 24.76
N PRO A 162 -6.92 -14.32 25.79
CA PRO A 162 -7.67 -15.55 25.75
C PRO A 162 -8.86 -15.39 24.82
N TRP A 163 -9.03 -16.36 23.92
CA TRP A 163 -10.26 -16.52 23.15
C TRP A 163 -11.42 -16.80 24.12
N ARG A 164 -12.36 -15.87 24.20
CA ARG A 164 -13.74 -16.10 24.62
C ARG A 164 -14.66 -15.31 23.69
#